data_AF-A0A6M8VH38-F1
#
_entry.id   AF-A0A6M8VH38-F1
#
_cell.length_a   1.000
_cell.length_b   1.000
_cell.length_c   1.000
_cell.angle_alpha   90.00
_cell.angle_beta   90.00
_cell.angle_gamma   90.00
#
_symmetry.space_group_name_H-M   'P 1'
#
loop_
_entity.id
_entity.type
_entity.pdbx_description
1 polymer ?
#
loop_
_entity_poly.entity_id
_entity_poly.type
_entity_poly.pdbx_seq_one_letter_code
_entity_poly.pdbx_strand_id
1 'polypeptide(L)'
;MKIIIIDFTSNSKKTLNGVMEKMNDAQSEFKFEYQKGRSEDRQNLKELMEWNQGFKLLKQYKSDLDNDNAIGIFNLPLENNWFSATNHEKKSSLITTYDWEIISHLNLESFLVTEITENLLEQMVFHKDYRFAHDPPIGCIHDMCSWKTDINLKILTAYICPRCVEMLKSHISGEKLDATFKLLELARNYAFNKISVADELNEQEIIFPVSIYIRKLKHEPDIREKFSLLLDLFDVSVRVSTIILSSRLKEIIPDYLNVTERGNPSLGDWVSGLNEAKVQLESTQDSFFSNYYSSLKEAHSLICRTELVKLRNDTKGHAYTLPPFQLQKYFQEYYPTVTELIKVLRKFLSQKLLMVDRCTFDRGIDSFKLIASEVNGDNPVFVKKEYRIKKSIPRQEILNSKNEMLIFNSDKTDFISLFPYLIYTICPTCGQPRNLIIDSEKKYLDLLVGHRVTITDFNSIEC
;
A
#
# COMPACT_ATOMS: atom_id res chain seq x y z
N MET A 1 -32.89 -3.31 -19.03
CA MET A 1 -33.45 -1.97 -18.71
C MET A 1 -32.44 -0.91 -19.14
N LYS A 2 -32.87 0.14 -19.84
CA LYS A 2 -31.96 1.21 -20.31
C LYS A 2 -31.88 2.33 -19.27
N ILE A 3 -30.67 2.82 -18.98
CA ILE A 3 -30.41 3.89 -18.01
C ILE A 3 -29.48 4.90 -18.68
N ILE A 4 -29.86 6.17 -18.69
CA ILE A 4 -28.99 7.22 -19.23
C ILE A 4 -28.20 7.85 -18.10
N ILE A 5 -26.88 7.92 -18.28
CA ILE A 5 -25.95 8.56 -17.36
C ILE A 5 -25.50 9.87 -17.98
N ILE A 6 -25.82 10.99 -17.32
CA ILE A 6 -25.58 12.33 -17.86
C ILE A 6 -24.44 12.99 -17.10
N ASP A 7 -23.33 13.19 -17.80
CA ASP A 7 -22.13 13.82 -17.26
C ASP A 7 -22.21 15.35 -17.36
N PHE A 8 -22.40 16.01 -16.22
CA PHE A 8 -22.32 17.46 -16.08
C PHE A 8 -20.96 17.96 -15.59
N THR A 9 -19.97 17.08 -15.44
CA THR A 9 -18.64 17.45 -14.98
C THR A 9 -17.83 18.17 -16.06
N SER A 10 -16.84 18.95 -15.63
CA SER A 10 -15.98 19.75 -16.51
C SER A 10 -14.90 18.93 -17.21
N ASN A 11 -14.40 17.84 -16.61
CA ASN A 11 -13.13 17.20 -17.01
C ASN A 11 -13.14 15.66 -17.18
N SER A 12 -14.25 14.93 -16.98
CA SER A 12 -14.19 13.47 -16.75
C SER A 12 -14.60 12.53 -17.90
N LYS A 13 -14.74 13.02 -19.15
CA LYS A 13 -15.30 12.23 -20.27
C LYS A 13 -14.72 10.82 -20.42
N LYS A 14 -13.42 10.63 -20.18
CA LYS A 14 -12.76 9.32 -20.34
C LYS A 14 -13.09 8.35 -19.21
N THR A 15 -13.22 8.84 -17.98
CA THR A 15 -13.48 8.02 -16.78
C THR A 15 -14.91 7.51 -16.77
N LEU A 16 -15.90 8.39 -16.90
CA LEU A 16 -17.31 7.99 -16.82
C LEU A 16 -17.75 7.06 -17.94
N ASN A 17 -17.34 7.33 -19.19
CA ASN A 17 -17.65 6.44 -20.30
C ASN A 17 -17.03 5.05 -20.10
N GLY A 18 -15.77 4.99 -19.66
CA GLY A 18 -15.09 3.73 -19.37
C GLY A 18 -15.73 2.93 -18.22
N VAL A 19 -16.23 3.62 -17.18
CA VAL A 19 -17.01 2.96 -16.11
C VAL A 19 -18.30 2.37 -16.68
N MET A 20 -19.04 3.09 -17.53
CA MET A 20 -20.29 2.58 -18.11
C MET A 20 -20.06 1.37 -19.01
N GLU A 21 -19.00 1.37 -19.83
CA GLU A 21 -18.60 0.21 -20.62
C GLU A 21 -18.34 -1.00 -19.71
N LYS A 22 -17.57 -0.82 -18.62
CA LYS A 22 -17.29 -1.91 -17.67
C LYS A 22 -18.53 -2.40 -16.91
N MET A 23 -19.45 -1.50 -16.55
CA MET A 23 -20.72 -1.88 -15.92
C MET A 23 -21.63 -2.67 -16.87
N ASN A 24 -21.62 -2.34 -18.17
CA ASN A 24 -22.32 -3.11 -19.20
C ASN A 24 -21.64 -4.47 -19.46
N ASP A 25 -20.32 -4.54 -19.44
CA ASP A 25 -19.59 -5.82 -19.62
C ASP A 25 -19.82 -6.78 -18.43
N ALA A 26 -19.99 -6.24 -17.22
CA ALA A 26 -20.10 -7.04 -16.01
C ALA A 26 -21.45 -7.77 -15.87
N GLN A 27 -22.51 -7.31 -16.53
CA GLN A 27 -23.88 -7.85 -16.36
C GLN A 27 -24.77 -7.60 -17.58
N SER A 28 -25.91 -8.32 -17.69
CA SER A 28 -26.78 -8.28 -18.88
C SER A 28 -28.12 -7.54 -18.70
N GLU A 29 -28.51 -7.21 -17.48
CA GLU A 29 -29.86 -6.74 -17.14
C GLU A 29 -30.04 -5.23 -17.30
N PHE A 30 -28.96 -4.48 -17.12
CA PHE A 30 -28.92 -3.03 -17.18
C PHE A 30 -28.06 -2.59 -18.38
N LYS A 31 -28.54 -1.59 -19.12
CA LYS A 31 -27.83 -0.98 -20.23
C LYS A 31 -27.60 0.49 -19.89
N PHE A 32 -26.38 0.79 -19.45
CA PHE A 32 -25.93 2.13 -19.10
C PHE A 32 -25.44 2.85 -20.36
N GLU A 33 -26.12 3.93 -20.74
CA GLU A 33 -25.76 4.76 -21.89
C GLU A 33 -25.22 6.11 -21.42
N TYR A 34 -23.94 6.35 -21.69
CA TYR A 34 -23.27 7.60 -21.35
C TYR A 34 -23.71 8.73 -22.30
N GLN A 35 -24.03 9.88 -21.72
CA GLN A 35 -24.32 11.12 -22.43
C GLN A 35 -23.60 12.29 -21.77
N LYS A 36 -23.03 13.18 -22.58
CA LYS A 36 -22.45 14.42 -22.06
C LYS A 36 -23.53 15.48 -21.95
N GLY A 37 -23.60 16.16 -20.81
CA GLY A 37 -24.50 17.30 -20.62
C GLY A 37 -24.19 18.43 -21.61
N ARG A 38 -25.23 19.14 -22.05
CA ARG A 38 -25.15 20.31 -22.93
C ARG A 38 -24.21 21.35 -22.31
N SER A 39 -23.49 22.08 -23.16
CA SER A 39 -22.56 23.13 -22.74
C SER A 39 -23.26 24.23 -21.94
N GLU A 40 -24.43 24.67 -22.39
CA GLU A 40 -25.21 25.73 -21.75
C GLU A 40 -25.66 25.33 -20.35
N ASP A 41 -26.18 24.11 -20.19
CA ASP A 41 -26.61 23.59 -18.89
C ASP A 41 -25.44 23.55 -17.91
N ARG A 42 -24.25 23.12 -18.37
CA ARG A 42 -23.03 23.06 -17.54
C ARG A 42 -22.50 24.45 -17.15
N GLN A 43 -22.63 25.44 -18.02
CA GLN A 43 -22.22 26.83 -17.74
C GLN A 43 -23.17 27.54 -16.78
N ASN A 44 -24.45 27.16 -16.78
CA ASN A 44 -25.48 27.75 -15.95
C ASN A 44 -25.65 27.05 -14.58
N LEU A 45 -24.77 26.08 -14.26
CA LEU A 45 -24.79 25.45 -12.94
C LEU A 45 -24.32 26.44 -11.88
N LYS A 46 -25.06 26.51 -10.77
CA LYS A 46 -24.68 27.27 -9.59
C LYS A 46 -23.56 26.57 -8.83
N GLU A 47 -22.96 27.24 -7.86
CA GLU A 47 -21.94 26.66 -6.96
C GLU A 47 -22.47 25.52 -6.07
N LEU A 48 -23.79 25.39 -5.94
CA LEU A 48 -24.49 24.32 -5.22
C LEU A 48 -25.59 23.74 -6.13
N MET A 49 -25.70 22.42 -6.18
CA MET A 49 -26.75 21.73 -6.91
C MET A 49 -27.94 21.42 -5.98
N GLU A 50 -28.99 22.24 -6.10
CA GLU A 50 -30.29 22.02 -5.46
C GLU A 50 -31.02 20.84 -6.11
N TRP A 51 -31.70 20.00 -5.31
CA TRP A 51 -32.37 18.80 -5.83
C TRP A 51 -33.43 19.13 -6.88
N ASN A 52 -34.24 20.16 -6.62
CA ASN A 52 -35.29 20.58 -7.54
C ASN A 52 -34.73 21.05 -8.89
N GLN A 53 -33.59 21.75 -8.87
CA GLN A 53 -32.88 22.17 -10.09
C GLN A 53 -32.38 20.94 -10.86
N GLY A 54 -31.67 20.03 -10.18
CA GLY A 54 -31.13 18.81 -10.79
C GLY A 54 -32.21 17.92 -11.40
N PHE A 55 -33.30 17.65 -10.68
CA PHE A 55 -34.39 16.83 -11.21
C PHE A 55 -35.18 17.50 -12.33
N LYS A 56 -35.30 18.84 -12.33
CA LYS A 56 -35.90 19.57 -13.46
C LYS A 56 -35.04 19.44 -14.72
N LEU A 57 -33.72 19.50 -14.56
CA LEU A 57 -32.76 19.31 -15.64
C LEU A 57 -32.85 17.89 -16.22
N LEU A 58 -32.77 16.86 -15.38
CA LEU A 58 -32.87 15.46 -15.84
C LEU A 58 -34.19 15.15 -16.55
N LYS A 59 -35.30 15.77 -16.13
CA LYS A 59 -36.59 15.62 -16.81
C LYS A 59 -36.53 16.04 -18.29
N GLN A 60 -35.77 17.09 -18.61
CA GLN A 60 -35.61 17.55 -20.00
C GLN A 60 -34.88 16.48 -20.83
N TYR A 61 -33.73 15.99 -20.34
CA TYR A 61 -32.97 14.95 -21.03
C TYR A 61 -33.75 13.65 -21.22
N LYS A 62 -34.53 13.23 -20.22
CA LYS A 62 -35.40 12.05 -20.35
C LYS A 62 -36.41 12.19 -21.48
N SER A 63 -37.02 13.38 -21.61
CA SER A 63 -37.96 13.68 -22.68
C SER A 63 -37.28 13.68 -24.06
N ASP A 64 -36.07 14.23 -24.14
CA ASP A 64 -35.35 14.37 -25.40
C ASP A 64 -34.75 13.04 -25.90
N LEU A 65 -34.50 12.11 -24.98
CA LEU A 65 -33.86 10.81 -25.26
C LEU A 65 -34.80 9.61 -25.15
N ASP A 66 -36.11 9.88 -24.98
CA ASP A 66 -37.17 8.88 -24.83
C ASP A 66 -36.81 7.76 -23.83
N ASN A 67 -36.58 8.14 -22.57
CA ASN A 67 -36.15 7.20 -21.54
C ASN A 67 -36.80 7.45 -20.17
N ASP A 68 -37.09 6.36 -19.47
CA ASP A 68 -37.68 6.33 -18.14
C ASP A 68 -36.69 6.46 -16.98
N ASN A 69 -35.40 6.23 -17.18
CA ASN A 69 -34.41 6.24 -16.11
C ASN A 69 -33.21 7.13 -16.46
N ALA A 70 -32.89 8.09 -15.59
CA ALA A 70 -31.74 8.96 -15.77
C ALA A 70 -30.97 9.17 -14.45
N ILE A 71 -29.66 9.26 -14.55
CA ILE A 71 -28.79 9.63 -13.43
C ILE A 71 -27.88 10.77 -13.89
N GLY A 72 -27.90 11.89 -13.17
CA GLY A 72 -27.05 13.03 -13.41
C GLY A 72 -25.84 13.01 -12.50
N ILE A 73 -24.65 13.18 -13.06
CA ILE A 73 -23.39 13.21 -12.31
C ILE A 73 -22.81 14.62 -12.37
N PHE A 74 -22.54 15.20 -11.19
CA PHE A 74 -22.10 16.58 -11.03
C PHE A 74 -20.77 16.65 -10.29
N ASN A 75 -19.97 17.69 -10.56
CA ASN A 75 -18.77 18.01 -9.79
C ASN A 75 -18.98 19.27 -8.92
N LEU A 76 -20.13 19.34 -8.26
CA LEU A 76 -20.57 20.43 -7.40
C LEU A 76 -21.25 19.83 -6.16
N PRO A 77 -21.16 20.46 -4.98
CA PRO A 77 -21.86 19.95 -3.81
C PRO A 77 -23.36 19.83 -4.08
N LEU A 78 -23.99 18.79 -3.54
CA LEU A 78 -25.45 18.67 -3.53
C LEU A 78 -26.01 19.33 -2.27
N GLU A 79 -27.27 19.75 -2.36
CA GLU A 79 -28.07 20.22 -1.23
C GLU A 79 -27.93 19.29 -0.01
N ASN A 80 -27.77 19.89 1.18
CA ASN A 80 -27.54 19.20 2.45
C ASN A 80 -26.30 18.28 2.49
N ASN A 81 -25.35 18.48 1.57
CA ASN A 81 -24.07 17.76 1.51
C ASN A 81 -24.22 16.24 1.28
N TRP A 82 -25.30 15.79 0.65
CA TRP A 82 -25.47 14.36 0.28
C TRP A 82 -24.56 13.94 -0.88
N PHE A 83 -24.21 12.66 -0.95
CA PHE A 83 -23.56 12.08 -2.14
C PHE A 83 -24.53 11.95 -3.30
N SER A 84 -25.78 11.63 -2.99
CA SER A 84 -26.79 11.41 -3.99
C SER A 84 -28.19 11.69 -3.47
N ALA A 85 -29.13 11.84 -4.41
CA ALA A 85 -30.55 11.98 -4.12
C ALA A 85 -31.36 11.34 -5.24
N THR A 86 -32.36 10.53 -4.87
CA THR A 86 -33.26 9.87 -5.82
C THR A 86 -34.67 10.43 -5.74
N ASN A 87 -35.22 10.80 -6.88
CA ASN A 87 -36.64 11.05 -7.05
C ASN A 87 -37.29 9.79 -7.62
N HIS A 88 -37.93 9.01 -6.75
CA HIS A 88 -38.50 7.71 -7.12
C HIS A 88 -39.66 7.83 -8.12
N GLU A 89 -40.50 8.87 -8.01
CA GLU A 89 -41.64 9.08 -8.94
C GLU A 89 -41.15 9.39 -10.35
N LYS A 90 -40.10 10.21 -10.44
CA LYS A 90 -39.49 10.60 -11.70
C LYS A 90 -38.43 9.62 -12.17
N LYS A 91 -38.11 8.57 -11.41
CA LYS A 91 -37.01 7.62 -11.69
C LYS A 91 -35.74 8.35 -12.14
N SER A 92 -35.31 9.30 -11.31
CA SER A 92 -34.15 10.13 -11.60
C SER A 92 -33.30 10.27 -10.37
N SER A 93 -31.98 10.22 -10.53
CA SER A 93 -31.05 10.38 -9.40
C SER A 93 -29.96 11.40 -9.73
N LEU A 94 -29.53 12.11 -8.70
CA LEU A 94 -28.40 13.04 -8.75
C LEU A 94 -27.27 12.40 -7.96
N ILE A 95 -26.06 12.43 -8.48
CA ILE A 95 -24.84 11.98 -7.80
C ILE A 95 -23.80 13.08 -7.91
N THR A 96 -23.07 13.35 -6.83
CA THR A 96 -21.94 14.27 -6.86
C THR A 96 -20.60 13.58 -6.63
N THR A 97 -19.61 13.98 -7.41
CA THR A 97 -18.20 13.63 -7.23
C THR A 97 -17.42 14.73 -6.51
N TYR A 98 -18.11 15.79 -6.04
CA TYR A 98 -17.47 16.94 -5.42
C TYR A 98 -16.69 16.52 -4.17
N ASP A 99 -15.42 16.96 -4.13
CA ASP A 99 -14.45 16.65 -3.08
C ASP A 99 -14.20 15.15 -2.86
N TRP A 100 -14.49 14.29 -3.84
CA TRP A 100 -14.31 12.85 -3.69
C TRP A 100 -12.90 12.48 -3.22
N GLU A 101 -11.87 13.14 -3.77
CA GLU A 101 -10.46 12.93 -3.41
C GLU A 101 -10.11 13.37 -1.98
N ILE A 102 -10.95 14.19 -1.34
CA ILE A 102 -10.80 14.60 0.06
C ILE A 102 -11.55 13.62 0.97
N ILE A 103 -12.70 13.14 0.51
CA ILE A 103 -13.63 12.30 1.27
C ILE A 103 -13.16 10.84 1.36
N SER A 104 -12.51 10.33 0.31
CA SER A 104 -12.14 8.93 0.20
C SER A 104 -10.75 8.71 -0.38
N HIS A 105 -10.07 7.68 0.12
CA HIS A 105 -8.81 7.18 -0.43
C HIS A 105 -9.02 6.23 -1.63
N LEU A 106 -10.24 5.78 -1.89
CA LEU A 106 -10.58 4.85 -2.97
C LEU A 106 -10.59 5.56 -4.33
N ASN A 107 -10.65 4.81 -5.43
CA ASN A 107 -10.75 5.43 -6.75
C ASN A 107 -12.18 5.93 -7.02
N LEU A 108 -12.28 6.96 -7.86
CA LEU A 108 -13.57 7.55 -8.21
C LEU A 108 -14.48 6.53 -8.90
N GLU A 109 -13.90 5.61 -9.67
CA GLU A 109 -14.61 4.53 -10.36
C GLU A 109 -15.37 3.63 -9.37
N SER A 110 -14.76 3.24 -8.24
CA SER A 110 -15.42 2.41 -7.23
C SER A 110 -16.62 3.11 -6.60
N PHE A 111 -16.50 4.42 -6.34
CA PHE A 111 -17.60 5.25 -5.87
C PHE A 111 -18.71 5.37 -6.91
N LEU A 112 -18.36 5.70 -8.15
CA LEU A 112 -19.32 5.84 -9.23
C LEU A 112 -20.12 4.56 -9.44
N VAL A 113 -19.47 3.39 -9.49
CA VAL A 113 -20.18 2.11 -9.63
C VAL A 113 -21.10 1.88 -8.42
N THR A 114 -20.63 2.15 -7.20
CA THR A 114 -21.43 1.96 -5.97
C THR A 114 -22.66 2.87 -5.94
N GLU A 115 -22.50 4.18 -6.10
CA GLU A 115 -23.60 5.15 -6.04
C GLU A 115 -24.56 4.98 -7.20
N ILE A 116 -24.09 4.69 -8.41
CA ILE A 116 -24.98 4.42 -9.56
C ILE A 116 -25.81 3.16 -9.27
N THR A 117 -25.20 2.13 -8.70
CA THR A 117 -25.90 0.89 -8.35
C THR A 117 -26.94 1.11 -7.26
N GLU A 118 -26.58 1.79 -6.17
CA GLU A 118 -27.50 2.14 -5.08
C GLU A 118 -28.68 2.97 -5.58
N ASN A 119 -28.40 4.07 -6.30
CA ASN A 119 -29.45 4.95 -6.80
C ASN A 119 -30.34 4.27 -7.84
N LEU A 120 -29.80 3.32 -8.62
CA LEU A 120 -30.59 2.50 -9.53
C LEU A 120 -31.57 1.58 -8.78
N LEU A 121 -31.13 0.96 -7.68
CA LEU A 121 -32.01 0.18 -6.81
C LEU A 121 -33.11 1.07 -6.22
N GLU A 122 -32.76 2.26 -5.71
CA GLU A 122 -33.70 3.23 -5.17
C GLU A 122 -34.76 3.67 -6.20
N GLN A 123 -34.38 3.83 -7.47
CA GLN A 123 -35.32 4.11 -8.56
C GLN A 123 -36.30 2.96 -8.83
N MET A 124 -35.92 1.70 -8.55
CA MET A 124 -36.75 0.52 -8.81
C MET A 124 -37.64 0.13 -7.63
N VAL A 125 -37.16 0.35 -6.40
CA VAL A 125 -37.79 -0.19 -5.19
C VAL A 125 -38.90 0.72 -4.66
N PHE A 126 -39.00 1.98 -5.10
CA PHE A 126 -40.02 2.98 -4.70
C PHE A 126 -40.58 2.76 -3.28
N HIS A 127 -39.84 3.16 -2.25
CA HIS A 127 -40.37 3.11 -0.90
C HIS A 127 -40.00 4.37 -0.11
N LYS A 128 -41.01 5.09 0.39
CA LYS A 128 -40.85 6.21 1.35
C LYS A 128 -40.43 5.73 2.75
N ASP A 129 -39.97 4.49 2.88
CA ASP A 129 -39.71 3.87 4.17
C ASP A 129 -38.22 3.92 4.49
N TYR A 130 -37.83 4.98 5.19
CA TYR A 130 -36.46 5.23 5.64
C TYR A 130 -35.90 4.15 6.59
N ARG A 131 -36.70 3.16 7.01
CA ARG A 131 -36.26 2.06 7.90
C ARG A 131 -35.26 1.10 7.23
N PHE A 132 -34.99 1.25 5.93
CA PHE A 132 -34.04 0.41 5.19
C PHE A 132 -32.61 0.93 5.22
N ALA A 133 -32.41 2.20 5.57
CA ALA A 133 -31.07 2.74 5.76
C ALA A 133 -30.44 2.17 7.04
N HIS A 134 -29.17 1.78 6.97
CA HIS A 134 -28.42 1.38 8.16
C HIS A 134 -27.71 2.57 8.80
N ASP A 135 -28.01 2.80 10.08
CA ASP A 135 -27.32 3.75 10.96
C ASP A 135 -27.19 3.10 12.35
N PRO A 136 -25.98 2.72 12.81
CA PRO A 136 -24.68 2.93 12.17
C PRO A 136 -24.48 2.08 10.89
N PRO A 137 -23.52 2.47 10.02
CA PRO A 137 -23.20 1.72 8.80
C PRO A 137 -22.61 0.34 9.13
N ILE A 138 -22.96 -0.67 8.32
CA ILE A 138 -22.52 -2.07 8.51
C ILE A 138 -21.77 -2.64 7.29
N GLY A 139 -21.47 -1.81 6.29
CA GLY A 139 -20.97 -2.21 4.98
C GLY A 139 -22.07 -2.65 4.00
N CYS A 140 -23.33 -2.30 4.23
CA CYS A 140 -24.37 -2.61 3.27
C CYS A 140 -24.50 -1.50 2.22
N ILE A 141 -24.93 -1.85 0.99
CA ILE A 141 -25.26 -0.88 -0.06
C ILE A 141 -26.25 0.21 0.39
N HIS A 142 -27.16 -0.10 1.34
CA HIS A 142 -28.10 0.87 1.92
C HIS A 142 -27.61 1.49 3.24
N ASP A 143 -26.30 1.52 3.51
CA ASP A 143 -25.78 2.29 4.64
C ASP A 143 -26.07 3.79 4.45
N MET A 144 -26.52 4.48 5.51
CA MET A 144 -26.87 5.91 5.43
C MET A 144 -25.64 6.80 5.20
N CYS A 145 -24.46 6.34 5.64
CA CYS A 145 -23.19 7.07 5.58
C CYS A 145 -23.33 8.54 6.04
N SER A 146 -24.02 8.75 7.17
CA SER A 146 -24.26 10.07 7.77
C SER A 146 -22.96 10.86 7.98
N TRP A 147 -21.85 10.16 8.23
CA TRP A 147 -20.51 10.72 8.08
C TRP A 147 -19.91 10.28 6.73
N LYS A 148 -19.54 11.26 5.89
CA LYS A 148 -19.16 11.00 4.49
C LYS A 148 -18.08 9.93 4.29
N THR A 149 -17.12 9.82 5.19
CA THR A 149 -16.03 8.83 5.10
C THR A 149 -16.50 7.39 5.34
N ASP A 150 -17.69 7.18 5.90
CA ASP A 150 -18.29 5.85 6.08
C ASP A 150 -18.54 5.15 4.73
N ILE A 151 -18.63 5.92 3.63
CA ILE A 151 -18.78 5.39 2.28
C ILE A 151 -17.66 4.40 1.91
N ASN A 152 -16.47 4.54 2.51
CA ASN A 152 -15.36 3.63 2.30
C ASN A 152 -15.71 2.20 2.73
N LEU A 153 -16.43 2.04 3.85
CA LEU A 153 -16.86 0.74 4.33
C LEU A 153 -17.87 0.11 3.35
N LYS A 154 -18.84 0.90 2.87
CA LYS A 154 -19.83 0.47 1.86
C LYS A 154 -19.15 -0.03 0.58
N ILE A 155 -18.18 0.71 0.05
CA ILE A 155 -17.48 0.36 -1.19
C ILE A 155 -16.59 -0.88 -1.01
N LEU A 156 -15.80 -0.96 0.07
CA LEU A 156 -14.84 -2.05 0.28
C LEU A 156 -15.53 -3.40 0.52
N THR A 157 -16.65 -3.38 1.22
CA THR A 157 -17.44 -4.58 1.50
C THR A 157 -18.27 -5.02 0.30
N ALA A 158 -18.76 -4.06 -0.50
CA ALA A 158 -19.56 -4.31 -1.71
C ALA A 158 -20.69 -5.32 -1.47
N TYR A 159 -21.39 -5.13 -0.36
CA TYR A 159 -22.25 -6.13 0.24
C TYR A 159 -23.71 -5.67 0.34
N ILE A 160 -24.63 -6.63 0.29
CA ILE A 160 -26.05 -6.42 0.59
C ILE A 160 -26.41 -7.37 1.74
N CYS A 161 -26.82 -6.82 2.87
CA CYS A 161 -27.18 -7.63 4.03
C CYS A 161 -28.42 -8.50 3.77
N PRO A 162 -28.63 -9.61 4.50
CA PRO A 162 -29.72 -10.54 4.20
C PRO A 162 -31.10 -9.87 4.27
N ARG A 163 -31.27 -8.93 5.20
CA ARG A 163 -32.47 -8.11 5.32
C ARG A 163 -32.74 -7.27 4.07
N CYS A 164 -31.72 -6.61 3.52
CA CYS A 164 -31.85 -5.84 2.28
C CYS A 164 -32.06 -6.76 1.07
N VAL A 165 -31.45 -7.94 1.02
CA VAL A 165 -31.67 -8.93 -0.04
C VAL A 165 -33.12 -9.41 -0.06
N GLU A 166 -33.69 -9.78 1.09
CA GLU A 166 -35.09 -10.19 1.21
C GLU A 166 -36.04 -9.08 0.73
N MET A 167 -35.76 -7.84 1.11
CA MET A 167 -36.51 -6.68 0.64
C MET A 167 -36.42 -6.52 -0.87
N LEU A 168 -35.22 -6.55 -1.45
CA LEU A 168 -35.01 -6.39 -2.89
C LEU A 168 -35.75 -7.48 -3.68
N LYS A 169 -35.74 -8.73 -3.21
CA LYS A 169 -36.45 -9.85 -3.85
C LYS A 169 -37.96 -9.63 -3.98
N SER A 170 -38.56 -8.76 -3.16
CA SER A 170 -39.98 -8.41 -3.26
C SER A 170 -40.28 -7.33 -4.31
N HIS A 171 -39.26 -6.63 -4.83
CA HIS A 171 -39.41 -5.49 -5.75
C HIS A 171 -38.72 -5.69 -7.11
N ILE A 172 -37.66 -6.49 -7.16
CA ILE A 172 -36.88 -6.74 -8.38
C ILE A 172 -36.75 -8.24 -8.63
N SER A 173 -36.55 -8.61 -9.90
CA SER A 173 -36.36 -10.01 -10.28
C SER A 173 -35.01 -10.54 -9.80
N GLY A 174 -34.89 -11.88 -9.74
CA GLY A 174 -33.64 -12.53 -9.35
C GLY A 174 -32.47 -12.15 -10.27
N GLU A 175 -32.71 -12.04 -11.57
CA GLU A 175 -31.69 -11.66 -12.55
C GLU A 175 -31.16 -10.24 -12.29
N LYS A 176 -32.05 -9.29 -11.98
CA LYS A 176 -31.66 -7.92 -11.64
C LYS A 176 -30.86 -7.87 -10.35
N LEU A 177 -31.22 -8.68 -9.35
CA LEU A 177 -30.48 -8.78 -8.11
C LEU A 177 -29.08 -9.39 -8.34
N ASP A 178 -28.97 -10.42 -9.18
CA ASP A 178 -27.68 -11.01 -9.56
C ASP A 178 -26.81 -9.99 -10.32
N ALA A 179 -27.41 -9.20 -11.21
CA ALA A 179 -26.72 -8.10 -11.90
C ALA A 179 -26.22 -7.05 -10.89
N THR A 180 -27.00 -6.71 -9.87
CA THR A 180 -26.58 -5.83 -8.78
C THR A 180 -25.35 -6.36 -8.05
N PHE A 181 -25.32 -7.65 -7.68
CA PHE A 181 -24.14 -8.23 -7.03
C PHE A 181 -22.89 -8.14 -7.90
N LYS A 182 -23.01 -8.37 -9.21
CA LYS A 182 -21.88 -8.23 -10.15
C LYS A 182 -21.37 -6.79 -10.25
N LEU A 183 -22.26 -5.80 -10.20
CA LEU A 183 -21.88 -4.39 -10.17
C LEU A 183 -21.14 -4.03 -8.87
N LEU A 184 -21.60 -4.53 -7.72
CA LEU A 184 -20.90 -4.33 -6.46
C LEU A 184 -19.52 -4.98 -6.45
N GLU A 185 -19.40 -6.20 -7.01
CA GLU A 185 -18.09 -6.83 -7.17
C GLU A 185 -17.16 -6.04 -8.09
N LEU A 186 -17.68 -5.44 -9.16
CA LEU A 186 -16.90 -4.52 -10.01
C LEU A 186 -16.42 -3.29 -9.21
N ALA A 187 -17.27 -2.69 -8.39
CA ALA A 187 -16.89 -1.57 -7.53
C ALA A 187 -15.75 -1.96 -6.57
N ARG A 188 -15.85 -3.14 -5.95
CA ARG A 188 -14.81 -3.70 -5.08
C ARG A 188 -13.49 -3.90 -5.82
N ASN A 189 -13.53 -4.45 -7.03
CA ASN A 189 -12.34 -4.63 -7.86
C ASN A 189 -11.68 -3.29 -8.21
N TYR A 190 -12.47 -2.27 -8.52
CA TYR A 190 -11.94 -0.91 -8.66
C TYR A 190 -11.26 -0.43 -7.39
N ALA A 191 -11.90 -0.59 -6.22
CA ALA A 191 -11.35 -0.16 -4.94
C ALA A 191 -9.98 -0.80 -4.66
N PHE A 192 -9.83 -2.11 -4.93
CA PHE A 192 -8.57 -2.83 -4.74
C PHE A 192 -7.53 -2.58 -5.83
N ASN A 193 -7.92 -2.26 -7.07
CA ASN A 193 -6.96 -1.97 -8.15
C ASN A 193 -6.18 -0.65 -7.92
N LYS A 194 -6.71 0.33 -7.15
CA LYS A 194 -5.92 1.49 -6.69
C LYS A 194 -4.96 1.14 -5.55
N ILE A 195 -5.21 0.03 -4.85
CA ILE A 195 -4.34 -0.51 -3.80
C ILE A 195 -3.15 -1.28 -4.43
N SER A 196 -3.25 -1.65 -5.72
CA SER A 196 -2.29 -2.52 -6.44
C SER A 196 -1.11 -1.81 -7.12
N VAL A 197 -0.85 -0.52 -6.86
CA VAL A 197 0.34 0.18 -7.40
C VAL A 197 1.65 -0.52 -6.97
N ALA A 198 1.62 -1.36 -5.93
CA ALA A 198 2.77 -2.10 -5.42
C ALA A 198 2.95 -3.52 -6.00
N ASP A 199 2.08 -3.99 -6.91
CA ASP A 199 2.23 -5.31 -7.56
C ASP A 199 3.52 -5.47 -8.38
N GLU A 200 4.20 -4.37 -8.73
CA GLU A 200 5.48 -4.40 -9.44
C GLU A 200 6.66 -4.92 -8.59
N LEU A 201 6.54 -4.87 -7.25
CA LEU A 201 7.59 -5.29 -6.33
C LEU A 201 7.30 -6.72 -5.83
N ASN A 202 8.10 -7.70 -6.26
CA ASN A 202 8.05 -9.06 -5.71
C ASN A 202 8.79 -9.11 -4.36
N GLU A 203 8.04 -9.04 -3.26
CA GLU A 203 8.55 -9.03 -1.90
C GLU A 203 9.18 -10.37 -1.48
N GLN A 204 8.81 -11.49 -2.12
CA GLN A 204 9.26 -12.84 -1.73
C GLN A 204 10.76 -13.09 -1.97
N GLU A 205 11.37 -12.36 -2.90
CA GLU A 205 12.79 -12.49 -3.23
C GLU A 205 13.66 -11.55 -2.39
N ILE A 206 13.08 -10.51 -1.80
CA ILE A 206 13.79 -9.45 -1.09
C ILE A 206 13.99 -9.87 0.37
N ILE A 207 15.11 -9.46 0.98
CA ILE A 207 15.38 -9.69 2.41
C ILE A 207 14.27 -9.16 3.33
N PHE A 208 13.97 -9.92 4.39
CA PHE A 208 12.83 -9.72 5.29
C PHE A 208 12.62 -8.26 5.74
N PRO A 209 13.64 -7.53 6.24
CA PRO A 209 13.49 -6.15 6.69
C PRO A 209 12.82 -5.20 5.69
N VAL A 210 13.08 -5.37 4.39
CA VAL A 210 12.51 -4.52 3.34
C VAL A 210 11.17 -5.07 2.87
N SER A 211 11.08 -6.40 2.70
CA SER A 211 9.87 -7.08 2.22
C SER A 211 8.64 -6.82 3.09
N ILE A 212 8.79 -6.70 4.42
CA ILE A 212 7.68 -6.45 5.34
C ILE A 212 7.05 -5.08 5.09
N TYR A 213 7.85 -4.06 4.73
CA TYR A 213 7.34 -2.73 4.40
C TYR A 213 6.69 -2.70 3.02
N ILE A 214 7.23 -3.45 2.04
CA ILE A 214 6.55 -3.62 0.74
C ILE A 214 5.16 -4.23 0.95
N ARG A 215 5.07 -5.30 1.75
CA ARG A 215 3.80 -5.95 2.07
C ARG A 215 2.85 -5.03 2.84
N LYS A 216 3.32 -4.33 3.88
CA LYS A 216 2.50 -3.37 4.63
C LYS A 216 1.97 -2.28 3.70
N LEU A 217 2.83 -1.69 2.87
CA LEU A 217 2.47 -0.64 1.93
C LEU A 217 1.43 -1.11 0.89
N LYS A 218 1.56 -2.35 0.39
CA LYS A 218 0.59 -2.99 -0.51
C LYS A 218 -0.81 -3.05 0.08
N HIS A 219 -0.93 -3.35 1.37
CA HIS A 219 -2.21 -3.68 2.00
C HIS A 219 -2.80 -2.54 2.81
N GLU A 220 -2.09 -1.43 3.00
CA GLU A 220 -2.57 -0.31 3.81
C GLU A 220 -3.58 0.53 3.03
N PRO A 221 -4.87 0.62 3.43
CA PRO A 221 -5.84 1.47 2.75
C PRO A 221 -5.65 2.96 3.07
N ASP A 222 -5.28 3.30 4.30
CA ASP A 222 -5.24 4.68 4.77
C ASP A 222 -4.07 5.46 4.16
N ILE A 223 -4.33 6.65 3.60
CA ILE A 223 -3.31 7.41 2.89
C ILE A 223 -2.20 7.94 3.81
N ARG A 224 -2.52 8.21 5.08
CA ARG A 224 -1.54 8.70 6.04
C ARG A 224 -0.59 7.58 6.43
N GLU A 225 -1.12 6.41 6.76
CA GLU A 225 -0.31 5.23 7.03
C GLU A 225 0.46 4.79 5.79
N LYS A 226 -0.15 4.79 4.59
CA LYS A 226 0.55 4.55 3.32
C LYS A 226 1.73 5.47 3.12
N PHE A 227 1.55 6.77 3.34
CA PHE A 227 2.64 7.74 3.20
C PHE A 227 3.74 7.50 4.24
N SER A 228 3.38 7.21 5.50
CA SER A 228 4.35 6.84 6.52
C SER A 228 5.12 5.57 6.14
N LEU A 229 4.43 4.54 5.66
CA LEU A 229 5.04 3.29 5.19
C LEU A 229 5.93 3.49 3.97
N LEU A 230 5.60 4.43 3.08
CA LEU A 230 6.45 4.79 1.94
C LEU A 230 7.78 5.38 2.42
N LEU A 231 7.73 6.28 3.40
CA LEU A 231 8.93 6.87 4.01
C LEU A 231 9.74 5.83 4.78
N ASP A 232 9.09 4.94 5.52
CA ASP A 232 9.77 3.86 6.24
C ASP A 232 10.34 2.80 5.28
N LEU A 233 9.69 2.53 4.15
CA LEU A 233 10.24 1.67 3.07
C LEU A 233 11.52 2.28 2.49
N PHE A 234 11.56 3.60 2.29
CA PHE A 234 12.77 4.30 1.90
C PHE A 234 13.87 4.22 2.97
N ASP A 235 13.54 4.53 4.24
CA ASP A 235 14.46 4.49 5.39
C ASP A 235 15.09 3.09 5.55
N VAL A 236 14.26 2.05 5.59
CA VAL A 236 14.72 0.67 5.79
C VAL A 236 15.58 0.17 4.63
N SER A 237 15.28 0.57 3.40
CA SER A 237 16.03 0.14 2.21
C SER A 237 17.43 0.74 2.19
N VAL A 238 17.56 2.02 2.55
CA VAL A 238 18.86 2.68 2.73
C VAL A 238 19.61 2.03 3.89
N ARG A 239 18.99 1.94 5.07
CA ARG A 239 19.60 1.42 6.30
C ARG A 239 20.15 0.00 6.14
N VAL A 240 19.34 -0.91 5.59
CA VAL A 240 19.76 -2.30 5.39
C VAL A 240 20.88 -2.39 4.36
N SER A 241 20.84 -1.57 3.31
CA SER A 241 21.92 -1.52 2.33
C SER A 241 23.24 -1.05 2.95
N THR A 242 23.19 0.02 3.75
CA THR A 242 24.34 0.51 4.50
C THR A 242 24.90 -0.58 5.41
N ILE A 243 24.06 -1.28 6.18
CA ILE A 243 24.49 -2.36 7.09
C ILE A 243 25.20 -3.49 6.35
N ILE A 244 24.66 -3.95 5.21
CA ILE A 244 25.26 -5.04 4.45
C ILE A 244 26.67 -4.64 3.95
N LEU A 245 26.82 -3.42 3.40
CA LEU A 245 28.11 -2.95 2.90
C LEU A 245 29.11 -2.72 4.05
N SER A 246 28.67 -2.07 5.13
CA SER A 246 29.47 -1.83 6.34
C SER A 246 29.96 -3.12 6.98
N SER A 247 29.11 -4.15 7.02
CA SER A 247 29.45 -5.46 7.58
C SER A 247 30.62 -6.12 6.85
N ARG A 248 30.71 -5.93 5.53
CA ARG A 248 31.83 -6.45 4.72
C ARG A 248 33.15 -5.77 5.04
N LEU A 249 33.11 -4.47 5.31
CA LEU A 249 34.30 -3.65 5.47
C LEU A 249 34.96 -3.85 6.85
N LYS A 250 34.29 -4.55 7.79
CA LYS A 250 34.72 -4.91 9.16
C LYS A 250 35.20 -3.74 10.05
N GLU A 251 35.37 -2.54 9.51
CA GLU A 251 35.91 -1.33 10.17
C GLU A 251 34.97 -0.12 10.04
N ILE A 252 33.92 -0.20 9.22
CA ILE A 252 32.95 0.89 9.04
C ILE A 252 31.69 0.57 9.85
N ILE A 253 31.81 0.65 11.18
CA ILE A 253 30.75 1.33 11.92
C ILE A 253 31.05 2.80 11.70
N PRO A 254 30.24 3.53 10.94
CA PRO A 254 30.48 4.94 10.82
C PRO A 254 30.49 5.57 12.22
N ASP A 255 31.39 6.52 12.47
CA ASP A 255 31.47 7.24 13.74
C ASP A 255 30.09 7.79 14.18
N TYR A 256 29.14 7.97 13.25
CA TYR A 256 27.77 8.38 13.53
C TYR A 256 26.89 7.33 14.27
N LEU A 257 27.25 6.04 14.28
CA LEU A 257 26.56 5.03 15.11
C LEU A 257 27.09 5.02 16.56
N ASN A 258 28.29 5.57 16.79
CA ASN A 258 28.93 5.78 18.11
C ASN A 258 28.44 7.06 18.81
N VAL A 259 27.36 7.68 18.34
CA VAL A 259 26.90 8.99 18.81
C VAL A 259 26.16 8.85 20.14
N THR A 260 26.95 8.70 21.19
CA THR A 260 26.52 8.72 22.59
C THR A 260 25.95 10.08 23.02
N GLU A 261 26.23 11.16 22.29
CA GLU A 261 25.85 12.53 22.68
C GLU A 261 24.65 13.15 21.92
N ARG A 262 24.29 12.70 20.70
CA ARG A 262 23.19 13.31 19.89
C ARG A 262 21.90 12.48 19.75
N GLY A 263 21.84 11.28 20.34
CA GLY A 263 20.67 10.41 20.23
C GLY A 263 20.71 9.46 19.02
N ASN A 264 19.54 9.08 18.50
CA ASN A 264 19.44 8.08 17.41
C ASN A 264 19.87 8.69 16.05
N PRO A 265 20.54 7.93 15.17
CA PRO A 265 20.93 8.38 13.83
C PRO A 265 19.72 8.84 13.01
N SER A 266 19.90 9.96 12.33
CA SER A 266 18.97 10.46 11.33
C SER A 266 19.05 9.65 10.04
N LEU A 267 18.04 9.77 9.18
CA LEU A 267 18.10 9.17 7.83
C LEU A 267 19.26 9.74 7.00
N GLY A 268 19.65 11.00 7.22
CA GLY A 268 20.80 11.62 6.55
C GLY A 268 22.14 10.95 6.92
N ASP A 269 22.26 10.46 8.15
CA ASP A 269 23.44 9.72 8.60
C ASP A 269 23.54 8.38 7.86
N TRP A 270 22.42 7.66 7.72
CA TRP A 270 22.36 6.40 6.95
C TRP A 270 22.69 6.57 5.47
N VAL A 271 22.23 7.66 4.85
CA VAL A 271 22.56 8.01 3.46
C VAL A 271 24.05 8.32 3.31
N SER A 272 24.63 9.06 4.25
CA SER A 272 26.06 9.38 4.25
C SER A 272 26.90 8.11 4.35
N GLY A 273 26.56 7.20 5.27
CA GLY A 273 27.28 5.93 5.40
C GLY A 273 27.10 4.99 4.21
N LEU A 274 25.94 5.01 3.54
CA LEU A 274 25.77 4.27 2.28
C LEU A 274 26.79 4.72 1.24
N ASN A 275 26.99 6.03 1.11
CA ASN A 275 27.96 6.60 0.18
C ASN A 275 29.40 6.27 0.56
N GLU A 276 29.76 6.41 1.84
CA GLU A 276 31.11 6.10 2.35
C GLU A 276 31.46 4.62 2.12
N ALA A 277 30.59 3.71 2.51
CA ALA A 277 30.79 2.27 2.33
C ALA A 277 30.91 1.90 0.85
N LYS A 278 30.08 2.51 -0.02
CA LYS A 278 30.16 2.34 -1.47
C LYS A 278 31.51 2.80 -2.03
N VAL A 279 31.98 3.99 -1.65
CA VAL A 279 33.27 4.54 -2.12
C VAL A 279 34.44 3.67 -1.69
N GLN A 280 34.42 3.14 -0.48
CA GLN A 280 35.49 2.27 0.03
C GLN A 280 35.49 0.88 -0.62
N LEU A 281 34.32 0.30 -0.90
CA LEU A 281 34.25 -0.97 -1.64
C LEU A 281 34.73 -0.80 -3.08
N GLU A 282 34.36 0.31 -3.73
CA GLU A 282 34.85 0.66 -5.07
C GLU A 282 36.38 0.82 -5.09
N SER A 283 36.98 1.45 -4.07
CA SER A 283 38.43 1.66 -3.99
C SER A 283 39.22 0.39 -3.67
N THR A 284 38.63 -0.52 -2.89
CA THR A 284 39.24 -1.81 -2.52
C THR A 284 39.02 -2.91 -3.57
N GLN A 285 38.24 -2.63 -4.62
CA GLN A 285 37.86 -3.59 -5.67
C GLN A 285 37.28 -4.90 -5.09
N ASP A 286 36.44 -4.78 -4.06
CA ASP A 286 35.89 -5.96 -3.39
C ASP A 286 35.12 -6.84 -4.39
N SER A 287 35.51 -8.12 -4.42
CA SER A 287 34.99 -9.09 -5.38
C SER A 287 33.56 -9.54 -5.06
N PHE A 288 33.16 -9.48 -3.78
CA PHE A 288 31.82 -9.86 -3.31
C PHE A 288 30.77 -8.92 -3.91
N PHE A 289 31.05 -7.62 -3.94
CA PHE A 289 30.12 -6.61 -4.43
C PHE A 289 30.34 -6.11 -5.87
N SER A 290 31.35 -6.63 -6.56
CA SER A 290 31.72 -6.24 -7.93
C SER A 290 30.53 -6.11 -8.91
N ASN A 291 29.58 -7.05 -8.85
CA ASN A 291 28.41 -7.08 -9.74
C ASN A 291 27.28 -6.12 -9.34
N TYR A 292 27.38 -5.43 -8.20
CA TYR A 292 26.33 -4.55 -7.67
C TYR A 292 26.72 -3.07 -7.66
N TYR A 293 27.97 -2.70 -7.99
CA TYR A 293 28.43 -1.30 -7.96
C TYR A 293 27.59 -0.36 -8.83
N SER A 294 27.19 -0.80 -10.03
CA SER A 294 26.31 -0.01 -10.89
C SER A 294 24.97 0.30 -10.23
N SER A 295 24.32 -0.73 -9.67
CA SER A 295 23.08 -0.59 -8.90
C SER A 295 23.24 0.32 -7.69
N LEU A 296 24.31 0.18 -6.92
CA LEU A 296 24.56 1.03 -5.74
C LEU A 296 24.80 2.50 -6.11
N LYS A 297 25.52 2.74 -7.22
CA LYS A 297 25.76 4.10 -7.74
C LYS A 297 24.47 4.75 -8.23
N GLU A 298 23.64 4.00 -8.93
CA GLU A 298 22.33 4.47 -9.40
C GLU A 298 21.38 4.74 -8.23
N ALA A 299 21.32 3.84 -7.24
CA ALA A 299 20.54 4.01 -6.01
C ALA A 299 20.95 5.28 -5.26
N HIS A 300 22.26 5.51 -5.08
CA HIS A 300 22.77 6.72 -4.47
C HIS A 300 22.37 7.98 -5.27
N SER A 301 22.46 7.94 -6.60
CA SER A 301 22.01 9.06 -7.43
C SER A 301 20.50 9.34 -7.29
N LEU A 302 19.66 8.33 -7.13
CA LEU A 302 18.22 8.51 -6.89
C LEU A 302 18.01 9.17 -5.53
N ILE A 303 18.64 8.65 -4.48
CA ILE A 303 18.56 9.18 -3.11
C ILE A 303 18.92 10.67 -3.09
N CYS A 304 20.06 11.06 -3.67
CA CYS A 304 20.53 12.46 -3.66
C CYS A 304 19.65 13.43 -4.46
N ARG A 305 18.90 12.95 -5.45
CA ARG A 305 18.00 13.79 -6.25
C ARG A 305 16.65 14.03 -5.60
N THR A 306 16.32 13.27 -4.55
CA THR A 306 15.03 13.36 -3.88
C THR A 306 15.08 14.29 -2.69
N GLU A 307 13.98 15.00 -2.45
CA GLU A 307 13.75 15.69 -1.18
C GLU A 307 13.23 14.76 -0.08
N LEU A 308 13.23 13.44 -0.30
CA LEU A 308 12.67 12.45 0.63
C LEU A 308 13.31 12.47 2.01
N VAL A 309 14.62 12.70 2.10
CA VAL A 309 15.31 12.80 3.40
C VAL A 309 14.78 14.00 4.19
N LYS A 310 14.66 15.15 3.52
CA LYS A 310 14.12 16.38 4.11
C LYS A 310 12.65 16.19 4.48
N LEU A 311 11.84 15.72 3.55
CA LEU A 311 10.42 15.44 3.76
C LEU A 311 10.19 14.50 4.93
N ARG A 312 10.96 13.40 5.01
CA ARG A 312 10.88 12.45 6.13
C ARG A 312 11.21 13.13 7.44
N ASN A 313 12.28 13.95 7.50
CA ASN A 313 12.66 14.65 8.72
C ASN A 313 11.62 15.70 9.14
N ASP A 314 11.00 16.38 8.17
CA ASP A 314 9.98 17.41 8.41
C ASP A 314 8.62 16.80 8.83
N THR A 315 8.31 15.58 8.37
CA THR A 315 7.00 14.94 8.55
C THR A 315 6.97 13.84 9.61
N LYS A 316 8.09 13.22 9.99
CA LYS A 316 8.09 12.12 10.97
C LYS A 316 7.69 12.63 12.35
N GLY A 317 6.59 12.10 12.90
CA GLY A 317 5.98 12.57 14.16
C GLY A 317 5.00 13.73 13.99
N HIS A 318 4.96 14.35 12.81
CA HIS A 318 4.06 15.46 12.48
C HIS A 318 3.12 15.18 11.30
N ALA A 319 3.21 14.01 10.65
CA ALA A 319 2.36 13.65 9.51
C ALA A 319 0.84 13.70 9.82
N TYR A 320 0.46 13.61 11.09
CA TYR A 320 -0.92 13.81 11.57
C TYR A 320 -1.44 15.25 11.36
N THR A 321 -0.57 16.24 11.18
CA THR A 321 -0.97 17.64 10.97
C THR A 321 -1.28 17.95 9.50
N LEU A 322 -0.85 17.08 8.57
CA LEU A 322 -1.10 17.28 7.15
C LEU A 322 -2.48 16.74 6.75
N PRO A 323 -3.23 17.49 5.93
CA PRO A 323 -4.52 17.03 5.42
C PRO A 323 -4.33 15.87 4.41
N PRO A 324 -5.27 14.91 4.33
CA PRO A 324 -5.17 13.72 3.47
C PRO A 324 -4.85 14.01 2.00
N PHE A 325 -5.37 15.09 1.42
CA PHE A 325 -5.09 15.46 0.01
C PHE A 325 -3.60 15.78 -0.23
N GLN A 326 -2.94 16.41 0.75
CA GLN A 326 -1.53 16.76 0.64
C GLN A 326 -0.66 15.51 0.76
N LEU A 327 -1.03 14.59 1.67
CA LEU A 327 -0.40 13.28 1.79
C LEU A 327 -0.57 12.46 0.50
N GLN A 328 -1.75 12.51 -0.12
CA GLN A 328 -2.02 11.85 -1.40
C GLN A 328 -1.13 12.40 -2.52
N LYS A 329 -0.94 13.72 -2.57
CA LYS A 329 -0.05 14.37 -3.53
C LYS A 329 1.40 13.95 -3.32
N TYR A 330 1.91 14.00 -2.08
CA TYR A 330 3.26 13.55 -1.77
C TYR A 330 3.45 12.06 -2.07
N PHE A 331 2.47 11.23 -1.75
CA PHE A 331 2.52 9.82 -2.10
C PHE A 331 2.69 9.63 -3.61
N GLN A 332 1.84 10.27 -4.43
CA GLN A 332 1.93 10.18 -5.89
C GLN A 332 3.25 10.71 -6.45
N GLU A 333 3.80 11.77 -5.85
CA GLU A 333 5.05 12.40 -6.26
C GLU A 333 6.26 11.52 -5.96
N TYR A 334 6.35 10.95 -4.75
CA TYR A 334 7.55 10.23 -4.31
C TYR A 334 7.48 8.72 -4.51
N TYR A 335 6.29 8.13 -4.61
CA TYR A 335 6.11 6.70 -4.80
C TYR A 335 6.93 6.16 -5.99
N PRO A 336 6.90 6.76 -7.20
CA PRO A 336 7.69 6.27 -8.32
C PRO A 336 9.19 6.21 -8.00
N THR A 337 9.70 7.21 -7.29
CA THR A 337 11.13 7.27 -6.95
C THR A 337 11.52 6.21 -5.94
N VAL A 338 10.69 5.97 -4.91
CA VAL A 338 10.95 4.89 -3.94
C VAL A 338 10.86 3.53 -4.63
N THR A 339 9.86 3.30 -5.49
CA THR A 339 9.78 2.03 -6.23
C THR A 339 10.96 1.80 -7.16
N GLU A 340 11.45 2.85 -7.82
CA GLU A 340 12.63 2.76 -8.67
C GLU A 340 13.89 2.45 -7.84
N LEU A 341 14.03 3.08 -6.66
CA LEU A 341 15.10 2.74 -5.72
C LEU A 341 15.08 1.24 -5.37
N ILE A 342 13.91 0.68 -5.04
CA ILE A 342 13.80 -0.75 -4.75
C ILE A 342 14.15 -1.60 -5.97
N LYS A 343 13.72 -1.23 -7.17
CA LYS A 343 14.04 -1.95 -8.42
C LYS A 343 15.54 -1.96 -8.69
N VAL A 344 16.21 -0.82 -8.55
CA VAL A 344 17.65 -0.68 -8.72
C VAL A 344 18.41 -1.51 -7.68
N LEU A 345 17.97 -1.45 -6.41
CA LEU A 345 18.56 -2.22 -5.32
C LEU A 345 18.18 -3.70 -5.34
N ARG A 346 17.19 -4.12 -6.13
CA ARG A 346 16.62 -5.48 -6.08
C ARG A 346 17.68 -6.56 -6.18
N LYS A 347 18.61 -6.46 -7.15
CA LYS A 347 19.68 -7.46 -7.31
C LYS A 347 20.52 -7.62 -6.05
N PHE A 348 20.79 -6.52 -5.38
CA PHE A 348 21.56 -6.47 -4.14
C PHE A 348 20.72 -6.96 -2.94
N LEU A 349 19.46 -6.54 -2.81
CA LEU A 349 18.56 -6.92 -1.73
C LEU A 349 17.94 -8.32 -1.89
N SER A 350 18.15 -8.98 -3.03
CA SER A 350 17.69 -10.36 -3.28
C SER A 350 18.76 -11.41 -2.96
N GLN A 351 19.87 -10.99 -2.36
CA GLN A 351 20.85 -11.94 -1.82
C GLN A 351 20.18 -12.81 -0.74
N LYS A 352 20.59 -14.08 -0.66
CA LYS A 352 20.03 -15.01 0.31
C LYS A 352 20.52 -14.67 1.70
N LEU A 353 19.61 -14.22 2.56
CA LEU A 353 19.85 -14.00 3.97
C LEU A 353 19.54 -15.30 4.73
N LEU A 354 20.56 -15.87 5.38
CA LEU A 354 20.46 -17.12 6.11
C LEU A 354 20.61 -16.86 7.60
N MET A 355 19.64 -17.31 8.40
CA MET A 355 19.75 -17.37 9.85
C MET A 355 20.29 -18.74 10.25
N VAL A 356 21.53 -18.79 10.73
CA VAL A 356 22.20 -20.05 11.07
C VAL A 356 21.68 -20.58 12.41
N ASP A 357 21.16 -21.80 12.41
CA ASP A 357 20.73 -22.51 13.62
C ASP A 357 21.86 -23.41 14.14
N ARG A 358 22.51 -24.13 13.21
CA ARG A 358 23.59 -25.06 13.53
C ARG A 358 24.60 -25.15 12.40
N CYS A 359 25.89 -25.17 12.76
CA CYS A 359 26.98 -25.48 11.84
C CYS A 359 27.72 -26.75 12.31
N THR A 360 27.98 -27.66 11.39
CA THR A 360 28.75 -28.89 11.63
C THR A 360 29.78 -29.09 10.53
N PHE A 361 31.00 -29.48 10.89
CA PHE A 361 32.06 -29.77 9.92
C PHE A 361 32.04 -31.25 9.54
N ASP A 362 31.89 -31.53 8.25
CA ASP A 362 31.96 -32.87 7.69
C ASP A 362 33.38 -33.16 7.20
N ARG A 363 34.10 -34.00 7.95
CA ARG A 363 35.49 -34.40 7.64
C ARG A 363 35.58 -35.26 6.38
N GLY A 364 34.51 -35.96 6.00
CA GLY A 364 34.55 -36.91 4.88
C GLY A 364 34.58 -36.23 3.51
N ILE A 365 34.02 -35.03 3.42
CA ILE A 365 33.90 -34.25 2.17
C ILE A 365 34.48 -32.84 2.29
N ASP A 366 35.22 -32.57 3.37
CA ASP A 366 35.91 -31.31 3.65
C ASP A 366 35.01 -30.08 3.48
N SER A 367 33.82 -30.11 4.11
CA SER A 367 32.81 -29.07 3.96
C SER A 367 32.05 -28.80 5.25
N PHE A 368 31.42 -27.63 5.36
CA PHE A 368 30.51 -27.29 6.44
C PHE A 368 29.07 -27.58 6.02
N LYS A 369 28.34 -28.27 6.89
CA LYS A 369 26.91 -28.45 6.83
C LYS A 369 26.25 -27.43 7.76
N LEU A 370 25.50 -26.49 7.17
CA LEU A 370 24.68 -25.54 7.89
C LEU A 370 23.22 -25.99 7.89
N ILE A 371 22.58 -25.93 9.05
CA ILE A 371 21.13 -25.89 9.17
C ILE A 371 20.79 -24.42 9.38
N ALA A 372 20.09 -23.82 8.43
CA ALA A 372 19.76 -22.41 8.46
C ALA A 372 18.36 -22.16 7.88
N SER A 373 17.73 -21.07 8.29
CA SER A 373 16.46 -20.64 7.70
C SER A 373 16.69 -19.51 6.69
N GLU A 374 15.98 -19.55 5.55
CA GLU A 374 15.97 -18.42 4.61
C GLU A 374 15.08 -17.31 5.15
N VAL A 375 15.64 -16.11 5.29
CA VAL A 375 15.01 -14.92 5.89
C VAL A 375 14.68 -13.89 4.81
N ASN A 376 14.35 -14.36 3.61
CA ASN A 376 13.80 -13.55 2.52
C ASN A 376 12.27 -13.69 2.52
N GLY A 377 11.59 -12.71 1.94
CA GLY A 377 10.14 -12.64 1.95
C GLY A 377 9.59 -12.06 3.24
N ASP A 378 8.28 -11.84 3.24
CA ASP A 378 7.53 -11.11 4.27
C ASP A 378 6.99 -12.03 5.39
N ASN A 379 7.22 -13.34 5.27
CA ASN A 379 6.76 -14.32 6.24
C ASN A 379 7.74 -14.40 7.43
N PRO A 380 7.28 -14.12 8.67
CA PRO A 380 8.14 -14.24 9.85
C PRO A 380 8.43 -15.70 10.26
N VAL A 381 7.78 -16.69 9.62
CA VAL A 381 8.03 -18.11 9.82
C VAL A 381 9.01 -18.60 8.76
N PHE A 382 10.28 -18.76 9.16
CA PHE A 382 11.35 -19.12 8.24
C PHE A 382 11.53 -20.63 8.13
N VAL A 383 11.56 -21.14 6.90
CA VAL A 383 11.73 -22.57 6.61
C VAL A 383 13.19 -22.96 6.77
N LYS A 384 13.47 -23.94 7.63
CA LYS A 384 14.81 -24.51 7.82
C LYS A 384 15.20 -25.38 6.63
N LYS A 385 16.42 -25.17 6.14
CA LYS A 385 17.03 -25.94 5.05
C LYS A 385 18.47 -26.30 5.40
N GLU A 386 18.98 -27.34 4.75
CA GLU A 386 20.37 -27.74 4.83
C GLU A 386 21.19 -27.09 3.71
N TYR A 387 22.30 -26.46 4.05
CA TYR A 387 23.27 -25.90 3.12
C TYR A 387 24.62 -26.57 3.30
N ARG A 388 25.32 -26.79 2.19
CA ARG A 388 26.71 -27.26 2.19
C ARG A 388 27.61 -26.18 1.64
N ILE A 389 28.71 -25.92 2.37
CA ILE A 389 29.61 -24.81 2.13
C ILE A 389 31.05 -25.30 2.15
N LYS A 390 31.86 -24.80 1.21
CA LYS A 390 33.24 -25.27 1.04
C LYS A 390 34.15 -24.80 2.19
N LYS A 391 35.25 -25.54 2.40
CA LYS A 391 36.23 -25.34 3.49
C LYS A 391 36.93 -23.98 3.53
N SER A 392 36.81 -23.13 2.51
CA SER A 392 37.52 -21.85 2.42
C SER A 392 37.16 -20.84 3.52
N ILE A 393 36.12 -21.12 4.30
CA ILE A 393 35.64 -20.21 5.33
C ILE A 393 36.34 -20.45 6.68
N PRO A 394 36.82 -19.40 7.38
CA PRO A 394 37.47 -19.53 8.68
C PRO A 394 36.61 -20.28 9.71
N ARG A 395 37.14 -21.41 10.20
CA ARG A 395 36.44 -22.34 11.12
C ARG A 395 35.96 -21.68 12.42
N GLN A 396 36.64 -20.65 12.92
CA GLN A 396 36.28 -19.99 14.19
C GLN A 396 35.11 -19.01 14.04
N GLU A 397 34.91 -18.40 12.87
CA GLU A 397 33.85 -17.41 12.66
C GLU A 397 32.46 -18.09 12.56
N ILE A 398 32.35 -19.26 11.91
CA ILE A 398 31.04 -19.92 11.74
C ILE A 398 30.63 -20.76 12.97
N LEU A 399 31.55 -21.27 13.79
CA LEU A 399 31.19 -22.25 14.83
C LEU A 399 30.45 -21.65 16.04
N ASN A 400 30.48 -20.34 16.23
CA ASN A 400 29.80 -19.64 17.34
C ASN A 400 28.45 -19.00 16.93
N SER A 401 27.95 -19.31 15.74
CA SER A 401 26.94 -18.54 15.00
C SER A 401 25.46 -18.84 15.28
N LYS A 402 25.06 -19.22 16.52
CA LYS A 402 23.62 -19.48 16.79
C LYS A 402 22.82 -18.19 16.53
N ASN A 403 21.82 -18.28 15.65
CA ASN A 403 21.00 -17.18 15.16
C ASN A 403 21.75 -16.06 14.42
N GLU A 404 22.97 -16.34 13.94
CA GLU A 404 23.72 -15.36 13.17
C GLU A 404 23.13 -15.21 11.77
N MET A 405 23.05 -13.95 11.33
CA MET A 405 22.53 -13.58 10.02
C MET A 405 23.66 -13.48 9.03
N LEU A 406 23.70 -14.41 8.07
CA LEU A 406 24.75 -14.50 7.07
C LEU A 406 24.21 -14.24 5.66
N ILE A 407 25.00 -13.54 4.86
CA ILE A 407 24.79 -13.43 3.41
C ILE A 407 25.96 -14.12 2.70
N PHE A 408 25.65 -15.00 1.76
CA PHE A 408 26.66 -15.70 0.95
C PHE A 408 26.76 -15.08 -0.43
N ASN A 409 27.97 -15.11 -1.00
CA ASN A 409 28.15 -14.86 -2.42
C ASN A 409 27.49 -15.99 -3.26
N SER A 410 27.36 -15.76 -4.56
CA SER A 410 26.61 -16.64 -5.47
C SER A 410 27.15 -18.07 -5.56
N ASP A 411 28.46 -18.26 -5.41
CA ASP A 411 29.15 -19.56 -5.44
C ASP A 411 29.36 -20.18 -4.04
N LYS A 412 28.89 -19.50 -2.97
CA LYS A 412 28.96 -19.95 -1.57
C LYS A 412 30.38 -20.25 -1.11
N THR A 413 31.34 -19.45 -1.55
CA THR A 413 32.75 -19.56 -1.15
C THR A 413 33.16 -18.52 -0.13
N ASP A 414 32.39 -17.43 -0.04
CA ASP A 414 32.60 -16.28 0.85
C ASP A 414 31.26 -15.86 1.47
N PHE A 415 31.33 -15.16 2.60
CA PHE A 415 30.17 -14.75 3.36
C PHE A 415 30.38 -13.42 4.08
N ILE A 416 29.27 -12.80 4.46
CA ILE A 416 29.21 -11.61 5.29
C ILE A 416 28.38 -11.97 6.51
N SER A 417 28.96 -11.81 7.69
CA SER A 417 28.19 -11.77 8.93
C SER A 417 27.58 -10.39 9.10
N LEU A 418 26.27 -10.33 9.35
CA LEU A 418 25.60 -9.09 9.70
C LEU A 418 25.59 -8.83 11.22
N PHE A 419 26.23 -9.68 12.02
CA PHE A 419 26.40 -9.42 13.45
C PHE A 419 27.44 -8.30 13.66
N PRO A 420 27.22 -7.35 14.59
CA PRO A 420 26.09 -7.23 15.51
C PRO A 420 24.93 -6.36 14.97
N TYR A 421 24.91 -5.98 13.70
CA TYR A 421 23.99 -4.99 13.15
C TYR A 421 22.58 -5.51 12.83
N LEU A 422 22.46 -6.79 12.49
CA LEU A 422 21.18 -7.48 12.31
C LEU A 422 21.23 -8.78 13.10
N ILE A 423 20.36 -8.89 14.10
CA ILE A 423 20.33 -10.04 15.01
C ILE A 423 18.92 -10.64 15.08
N TYR A 424 18.85 -11.95 15.36
CA TYR A 424 17.61 -12.61 15.70
C TYR A 424 17.63 -13.04 17.17
N THR A 425 16.74 -12.47 17.97
CA THR A 425 16.68 -12.71 19.42
C THR A 425 15.27 -12.49 19.97
N ILE A 426 15.04 -12.84 21.24
CA ILE A 426 13.81 -12.51 21.94
C ILE A 426 13.80 -11.01 22.25
N CYS A 427 12.78 -10.31 21.77
CA CYS A 427 12.58 -8.90 22.09
C CYS A 427 12.25 -8.75 23.59
N PRO A 428 13.04 -7.99 24.38
CA PRO A 428 12.80 -7.83 25.83
C PRO A 428 11.48 -7.10 26.14
N THR A 429 10.93 -6.34 25.19
CA THR A 429 9.67 -5.61 25.39
C THR A 429 8.43 -6.51 25.26
N CYS A 430 8.42 -7.45 24.32
CA CYS A 430 7.22 -8.27 24.06
C CYS A 430 7.42 -9.79 24.24
N GLY A 431 8.64 -10.24 24.54
CA GLY A 431 8.96 -11.65 24.75
C GLY A 431 8.86 -12.51 23.49
N GLN A 432 8.74 -11.91 22.31
CA GLN A 432 8.63 -12.64 21.04
C GLN A 432 9.97 -12.69 20.32
N PRO A 433 10.27 -13.76 19.57
CA PRO A 433 11.43 -13.81 18.69
C PRO A 433 11.29 -12.80 17.55
N ARG A 434 12.36 -12.03 17.29
CA ARG A 434 12.37 -10.88 16.37
C ARG A 434 13.67 -10.72 15.63
N ASN A 435 13.55 -10.22 14.39
CA ASN A 435 14.64 -9.64 13.63
C ASN A 435 14.83 -8.19 14.06
N LEU A 436 15.97 -7.91 14.68
CA LEU A 436 16.29 -6.62 15.25
C LEU A 436 17.44 -5.99 14.46
N ILE A 437 17.21 -4.78 13.96
CA ILE A 437 18.21 -4.00 13.23
C ILE A 437 18.82 -2.96 14.17
N ILE A 438 20.12 -2.72 14.06
CA ILE A 438 20.78 -1.69 14.86
C ILE A 438 20.14 -0.32 14.57
N ASP A 439 19.79 0.38 15.65
CA ASP A 439 19.29 1.75 15.60
C ASP A 439 20.39 2.71 16.05
N SER A 440 21.08 2.44 17.15
CA SER A 440 22.25 3.17 17.65
C SER A 440 23.17 2.25 18.45
N GLU A 441 24.25 2.75 19.05
CA GLU A 441 25.11 1.94 19.94
C GLU A 441 24.28 1.13 20.94
N LYS A 442 24.33 -0.21 20.82
CA LYS A 442 23.59 -1.21 21.62
C LYS A 442 22.06 -1.10 21.60
N LYS A 443 21.47 -0.20 20.81
CA LYS A 443 20.02 -0.09 20.63
C LYS A 443 19.60 -0.69 19.30
N TYR A 444 18.48 -1.38 19.33
CA TYR A 444 17.93 -2.10 18.20
C TYR A 444 16.47 -1.75 17.98
N LEU A 445 16.04 -1.78 16.72
CA LEU A 445 14.69 -1.55 16.27
C LEU A 445 14.07 -2.85 15.74
N ASP A 446 12.89 -3.18 16.22
CA ASP A 446 12.01 -4.19 15.63
C ASP A 446 11.18 -3.54 14.52
N LEU A 447 11.41 -3.95 13.27
CA LEU A 447 10.74 -3.40 12.09
C LEU A 447 9.28 -3.87 11.93
N LEU A 448 8.88 -4.93 12.64
CA LEU A 448 7.52 -5.44 12.58
C LEU A 448 6.58 -4.60 13.45
N VAL A 449 6.97 -4.32 14.69
CA VAL A 449 6.12 -3.66 15.69
C VAL A 449 6.65 -2.32 16.20
N GLY A 450 7.86 -1.92 15.80
CA GLY A 450 8.46 -0.63 16.16
C GLY A 450 9.12 -0.55 17.53
N HIS A 451 9.29 -1.67 18.24
CA HIS A 451 9.97 -1.67 19.54
C HIS A 451 11.43 -1.24 19.41
N ARG A 452 11.85 -0.33 20.28
CA ARG A 452 13.27 0.00 20.46
C ARG A 452 13.77 -0.63 21.74
N VAL A 453 14.80 -1.44 21.64
CA VAL A 453 15.33 -2.25 22.75
C VAL A 453 16.83 -2.07 22.88
N THR A 454 17.33 -2.14 24.12
CA THR A 454 18.77 -2.13 24.38
C THR A 454 19.22 -3.56 24.66
N ILE A 455 20.25 -4.03 23.96
CA ILE A 455 20.85 -5.35 24.16
C ILE A 455 22.23 -5.14 24.77
N THR A 456 22.37 -5.48 26.06
CA THR A 456 23.59 -5.20 26.83
C THR A 456 24.59 -6.35 26.84
N ASP A 457 24.17 -7.57 26.53
CA ASP A 457 25.04 -8.74 26.61
C ASP A 457 24.65 -9.81 25.58
N PHE A 458 25.41 -9.87 24.48
CA PHE A 458 25.19 -10.85 23.41
C PHE A 458 25.52 -12.28 23.86
N ASN A 459 26.29 -12.47 24.93
CA ASN A 459 26.63 -13.78 25.48
C ASN A 459 25.51 -14.36 26.35
N SER A 460 24.61 -13.50 26.86
CA SER A 460 23.45 -13.89 27.66
C SER A 460 22.18 -14.14 26.84
N ILE A 461 22.28 -14.12 25.49
CA ILE A 461 21.18 -14.49 24.60
C ILE A 461 20.98 -16.02 24.69
N GLU A 462 20.49 -16.46 25.85
CA GLU A 462 19.83 -17.75 26.01
C GLU A 462 18.48 -17.64 25.28
N CYS A 463 18.46 -18.13 24.03
CA CYS A 463 17.25 -18.54 23.35
C CYS A 463 16.90 -19.99 23.71
#